data_AF-A0A554WAL8-F1
#
_entry.id   AF-A0A554WAL8-F1
#
_cell.length_a   1.000
_cell.length_b   1.000
_cell.length_c   1.000
_cell.angle_alpha   90.00
_cell.angle_beta   90.00
_cell.angle_gamma   90.00
#
_symmetry.space_group_name_H-M   'P 1'
#
loop_
_entity.id
_entity.type
_entity.pdbx_description
1 polymer ?
#
loop_
_entity_poly.entity_id
_entity_poly.type
_entity_poly.pdbx_seq_one_letter_code
_entity_poly.pdbx_strand_id
1 'polypeptide(L)'
;MRWTFGVPPVGNANYAWLQHIHHHLAPNGTAGVVLANGSMSSQQSGEGEIRKAMIEADVVDCMVALPGQLFYSTQIPACLWFLARNKNPGKGLRDRRGQVLFIDARQMGVLVDRTRRELTDEEIKRIADTYHAWRGEPDASEYQDVPGFCKSATLDEIRRHDYVLTPGRYVGAAAQEDDGEPFEVKMARLAAQWRKQRAEAARLDAAIARNLEELGYGG
;
A
#
# COMPACT_ATOMS: atom_id res chain seq x y z
N MET A 1 28.21 -9.92 -7.72
CA MET A 1 27.41 -9.15 -8.70
C MET A 1 26.40 -8.29 -7.94
N ARG A 2 26.21 -7.00 -8.29
CA ARG A 2 25.31 -6.07 -7.56
C ARG A 2 23.83 -6.23 -7.95
N TRP A 3 23.55 -6.68 -9.19
CA TRP A 3 22.22 -6.92 -9.71
C TRP A 3 21.90 -8.42 -9.66
N THR A 4 21.53 -8.92 -8.49
CA THR A 4 21.30 -10.36 -8.26
C THR A 4 19.91 -10.80 -8.71
N PHE A 5 18.92 -9.91 -8.69
CA PHE A 5 17.52 -10.23 -8.96
C PHE A 5 17.05 -9.78 -10.34
N GLY A 6 17.96 -9.21 -11.13
CA GLY A 6 17.70 -8.69 -12.47
C GLY A 6 18.28 -7.28 -12.65
N VAL A 7 18.56 -6.92 -13.91
CA VAL A 7 19.14 -5.61 -14.26
C VAL A 7 18.02 -4.55 -14.24
N PRO A 8 18.12 -3.51 -13.39
CA PRO A 8 17.12 -2.43 -13.36
C PRO A 8 17.04 -1.69 -14.71
N PRO A 9 15.85 -1.22 -15.11
CA PRO A 9 15.67 -0.53 -16.37
C PRO A 9 16.35 0.84 -16.40
N VAL A 10 16.80 1.23 -17.59
CA VAL A 10 17.34 2.58 -17.86
C VAL A 10 16.19 3.59 -17.72
N GLY A 11 16.26 4.44 -16.69
CA GLY A 11 15.26 5.49 -16.42
C GLY A 11 14.43 5.30 -15.15
N ASN A 12 14.51 4.15 -14.47
CA ASN A 12 13.90 3.96 -13.16
C ASN A 12 14.86 3.22 -12.21
N ALA A 13 15.31 3.94 -11.19
CA ALA A 13 16.33 3.48 -10.25
C ALA A 13 15.76 2.80 -8.99
N ASN A 14 14.44 2.62 -8.87
CA ASN A 14 13.83 2.07 -7.64
C ASN A 14 14.44 0.73 -7.25
N TYR A 15 14.41 -0.24 -8.16
CA TYR A 15 14.99 -1.56 -7.94
C TYR A 15 16.52 -1.57 -8.00
N ALA A 16 17.15 -0.53 -8.56
CA ALA A 16 18.60 -0.36 -8.43
C ALA A 16 18.97 -0.04 -6.98
N TRP A 17 18.25 0.87 -6.33
CA TRP A 17 18.49 1.22 -4.92
C TRP A 17 18.17 0.06 -3.99
N LEU A 18 17.04 -0.64 -4.17
CA LEU A 18 16.69 -1.81 -3.35
C LEU A 18 17.78 -2.88 -3.41
N GLN A 19 18.24 -3.24 -4.61
CA GLN A 19 19.30 -4.25 -4.78
C GLN A 19 20.64 -3.77 -4.24
N HIS A 20 20.98 -2.50 -4.43
CA HIS A 20 22.22 -1.91 -3.93
C HIS A 20 22.28 -1.91 -2.40
N ILE A 21 21.20 -1.51 -1.73
CA ILE A 21 21.10 -1.50 -0.28
C ILE A 21 21.17 -2.93 0.26
N HIS A 22 20.38 -3.85 -0.32
CA HIS A 22 20.40 -5.25 0.07
C HIS A 22 21.78 -5.91 -0.09
N HIS A 23 22.53 -5.56 -1.13
CA HIS A 23 23.88 -6.08 -1.36
C HIS A 23 24.86 -5.72 -0.23
N HIS A 24 24.70 -4.56 0.39
CA HIS A 24 25.58 -4.05 1.45
C HIS A 24 25.11 -4.39 2.87
N LEU A 25 23.98 -5.06 3.02
CA LEU A 25 23.51 -5.51 4.32
C LEU A 25 24.45 -6.59 4.88
N ALA A 26 24.77 -6.45 6.18
CA ALA A 26 25.43 -7.50 6.94
C ALA A 26 24.57 -8.79 6.97
N PRO A 27 25.13 -9.98 7.28
CA PRO A 27 24.38 -11.24 7.24
C PRO A 27 23.05 -11.28 8.03
N ASN A 28 22.97 -10.55 9.15
CA ASN A 28 21.74 -10.38 9.95
C ASN A 28 21.21 -8.93 9.89
N GLY A 29 21.61 -8.18 8.87
CA GLY A 29 21.25 -6.78 8.69
C GLY A 29 19.83 -6.63 8.12
N THR A 30 19.22 -5.49 8.44
CA THR A 30 17.94 -5.05 7.89
C THR A 30 18.09 -3.61 7.37
N ALA A 31 17.25 -3.22 6.41
CA ALA A 31 17.17 -1.85 5.92
C ALA A 31 15.72 -1.43 5.74
N GLY A 32 15.41 -0.15 5.97
CA GLY A 32 14.18 0.49 5.55
C GLY A 32 14.46 1.44 4.38
N VAL A 33 13.65 1.39 3.32
CA VAL A 33 13.83 2.21 2.12
C VAL A 33 12.52 2.90 1.78
N VAL A 34 12.56 4.22 1.63
CA VAL A 34 11.42 5.02 1.21
C VAL A 34 11.36 5.06 -0.31
N LEU A 35 10.23 4.67 -0.91
CA LEU A 35 9.98 4.73 -2.35
C LEU A 35 8.56 5.22 -2.65
N ALA A 36 8.29 5.60 -3.89
CA ALA A 36 6.93 5.88 -4.33
C ALA A 36 6.11 4.57 -4.42
N ASN A 37 4.79 4.67 -4.19
CA ASN A 37 3.88 3.51 -4.19
C ASN A 37 3.91 2.68 -5.49
N GLY A 38 4.25 3.28 -6.63
CA GLY A 38 4.40 2.57 -7.89
C GLY A 38 5.42 1.41 -7.81
N SER A 39 6.42 1.50 -6.94
CA SER A 39 7.39 0.43 -6.72
C SER A 39 6.73 -0.89 -6.30
N MET A 40 5.59 -0.87 -5.60
CA MET A 40 4.94 -2.08 -5.08
C MET A 40 4.21 -2.92 -6.14
N SER A 41 3.88 -2.34 -7.28
CA SER A 41 2.96 -2.95 -8.26
C SER A 41 3.33 -2.75 -9.72
N SER A 42 4.28 -1.86 -10.03
CA SER A 42 4.70 -1.59 -11.41
C SER A 42 5.14 -2.88 -12.12
N GLN A 43 4.57 -3.09 -13.31
CA GLN A 43 4.98 -4.12 -14.27
C GLN A 43 5.78 -3.53 -15.42
N GLN A 44 6.02 -2.21 -15.41
CA GLN A 44 6.71 -1.54 -16.50
C GLN A 44 8.19 -1.92 -16.51
N SER A 45 8.76 -2.00 -17.71
CA SER A 45 10.20 -2.11 -17.92
C SER A 45 10.90 -3.22 -17.11
N GLY A 46 10.21 -4.33 -16.86
CA GLY A 46 10.76 -5.50 -16.14
C GLY A 46 10.81 -5.38 -14.61
N GLU A 47 10.29 -4.31 -14.01
CA GLU A 47 10.25 -4.14 -12.55
C GLU A 47 9.51 -5.29 -11.83
N GLY A 48 8.46 -5.82 -12.47
CA GLY A 48 7.69 -6.97 -11.97
C GLY A 48 8.53 -8.22 -11.76
N GLU A 49 9.43 -8.53 -12.71
CA GLU A 49 10.29 -9.71 -12.63
C GLU A 49 11.37 -9.55 -11.56
N ILE A 50 11.95 -8.35 -11.41
CA ILE A 50 12.91 -8.07 -10.33
C ILE A 50 12.23 -8.19 -8.97
N ARG A 51 11.03 -7.63 -8.83
CA ARG A 51 10.22 -7.75 -7.61
C ARG A 51 9.93 -9.20 -7.26
N LYS A 52 9.45 -9.97 -8.24
CA LYS A 52 9.21 -11.39 -8.11
C LYS A 52 10.47 -12.12 -7.63
N ALA A 53 11.61 -11.90 -8.27
CA ALA A 53 12.87 -12.51 -7.88
C ALA A 53 13.31 -12.14 -6.45
N MET A 54 13.09 -10.89 -6.02
CA MET A 54 13.35 -10.47 -4.64
C MET A 54 12.40 -11.14 -3.62
N ILE A 55 11.12 -11.26 -3.94
CA ILE A 55 10.13 -11.92 -3.09
C ILE A 55 10.44 -13.42 -2.96
N GLU A 56 10.73 -14.08 -4.07
CA GLU A 56 11.07 -15.51 -4.10
C GLU A 56 12.40 -15.82 -3.39
N ALA A 57 13.33 -14.86 -3.40
CA ALA A 57 14.55 -14.93 -2.59
C ALA A 57 14.34 -14.58 -1.10
N ASP A 58 13.09 -14.31 -0.71
CA ASP A 58 12.68 -14.02 0.67
C ASP A 58 13.41 -12.83 1.32
N VAL A 59 13.81 -11.82 0.53
CA VAL A 59 14.57 -10.66 1.03
C VAL A 59 13.70 -9.49 1.46
N VAL A 60 12.42 -9.48 1.05
CA VAL A 60 11.45 -8.43 1.40
C VAL A 60 10.78 -8.81 2.71
N ASP A 61 10.89 -7.98 3.73
CA ASP A 61 10.49 -8.31 5.09
C ASP A 61 9.13 -7.74 5.48
N CYS A 62 8.95 -6.45 5.24
CA CYS A 62 7.74 -5.74 5.59
C CYS A 62 7.49 -4.63 4.55
N MET A 63 6.22 -4.41 4.25
CA MET A 63 5.72 -3.40 3.34
C MET A 63 4.76 -2.49 4.08
N VAL A 64 5.07 -1.19 4.13
CA VAL A 64 4.21 -0.18 4.75
C VAL A 64 3.74 0.79 3.68
N ALA A 65 2.43 0.92 3.50
CA ALA A 65 1.86 1.98 2.67
C ALA A 65 1.58 3.21 3.54
N LEU A 66 2.23 4.32 3.25
CA LEU A 66 2.07 5.56 4.00
C LEU A 66 0.94 6.42 3.41
N PRO A 67 0.40 7.36 4.19
CA PRO A 67 -0.56 8.32 3.66
C PRO A 67 0.09 9.24 2.61
N GLY A 68 -0.76 9.87 1.79
CA GLY A 68 -0.32 10.95 0.92
C GLY A 68 0.07 12.20 1.70
N GLN A 69 0.60 13.20 1.00
CA GLN A 69 0.79 14.55 1.55
C GLN A 69 1.82 14.66 2.70
N LEU A 70 2.68 13.65 2.87
CA LEU A 70 3.74 13.66 3.90
C LEU A 70 4.95 14.52 3.50
N PHE A 71 5.18 14.75 2.22
CA PHE A 71 6.36 15.47 1.73
C PHE A 71 6.01 16.91 1.35
N TYR A 72 6.92 17.83 1.66
CA TYR A 72 6.80 19.24 1.30
C TYR A 72 6.74 19.50 -0.22
N SER A 73 7.42 18.65 -1.00
CA SER A 73 7.59 18.85 -2.45
C SER A 73 6.58 18.08 -3.31
N THR A 74 5.88 17.09 -2.77
CA THR A 74 4.94 16.27 -3.54
C THR A 74 3.83 15.68 -2.67
N GLN A 75 2.64 15.60 -3.28
CA GLN A 75 1.46 15.00 -2.67
C GLN A 75 1.40 13.48 -2.90
N ILE A 76 2.32 12.94 -3.72
CA ILE A 76 2.39 11.51 -4.06
C ILE A 76 2.67 10.70 -2.78
N PRO A 77 1.83 9.71 -2.45
CA PRO A 77 2.08 8.82 -1.33
C PRO A 77 3.33 7.95 -1.54
N ALA A 78 4.02 7.67 -0.45
CA ALA A 78 5.17 6.77 -0.42
C ALA A 78 4.87 5.45 0.29
N CYS A 79 5.77 4.50 0.11
CA CYS A 79 5.80 3.25 0.83
C CYS A 79 7.18 3.02 1.44
N LEU A 80 7.21 2.28 2.54
CA LEU A 80 8.44 1.77 3.13
C LEU A 80 8.63 0.31 2.73
N TRP A 81 9.79 0.02 2.18
CA TRP A 81 10.30 -1.32 1.97
C TRP A 81 11.26 -1.67 3.08
N PHE A 82 10.92 -2.68 3.88
CA PHE A 82 11.88 -3.29 4.77
C PHE A 82 12.51 -4.50 4.10
N LEU A 83 13.83 -4.55 4.08
CA LEU A 83 14.62 -5.64 3.54
C LEU A 83 15.38 -6.32 4.67
N ALA A 84 15.54 -7.65 4.57
CA ALA A 84 16.26 -8.44 5.55
C ALA A 84 17.14 -9.47 4.86
N ARG A 85 18.39 -9.61 5.34
CA ARG A 85 19.30 -10.68 4.89
C ARG A 85 19.01 -12.02 5.52
N ASN A 86 18.46 -11.99 6.73
CA ASN A 86 18.12 -13.19 7.48
C ASN A 86 16.79 -13.00 8.20
N LYS A 87 15.83 -13.84 7.84
CA LYS A 87 14.50 -13.90 8.45
C LYS A 87 14.39 -14.87 9.63
N ASN A 88 15.46 -15.57 9.96
CA ASN A 88 15.60 -16.33 11.18
C ASN A 88 17.02 -16.13 11.76
N PRO A 89 17.31 -14.95 12.34
CA PRO A 89 18.63 -14.65 12.88
C PRO A 89 18.89 -15.28 14.25
N GLY A 90 17.94 -16.02 14.83
CA GLY A 90 17.96 -16.42 16.23
C GLY A 90 17.83 -15.21 17.18
N LYS A 91 18.41 -15.30 18.38
CA LYS A 91 18.41 -14.22 19.41
C LYS A 91 17.03 -13.85 19.96
N GLY A 92 16.14 -14.83 20.07
CA GLY A 92 14.79 -14.62 20.61
C GLY A 92 13.78 -14.04 19.61
N LEU A 93 14.20 -13.76 18.37
CA LEU A 93 13.28 -13.33 17.30
C LEU A 93 12.56 -14.54 16.67
N ARG A 94 11.34 -14.29 16.20
CA ARG A 94 10.49 -15.26 15.50
C ARG A 94 11.07 -15.63 14.14
N ASP A 95 10.92 -16.89 13.73
CA ASP A 95 11.16 -17.32 12.35
C ASP A 95 10.04 -16.80 11.45
N ARG A 96 10.41 -15.93 10.51
CA ARG A 96 9.51 -15.24 9.60
C ARG A 96 9.83 -15.54 8.13
N ARG A 97 10.61 -16.61 7.88
CA ARG A 97 10.90 -17.08 6.51
C ARG A 97 9.62 -17.42 5.77
N GLY A 98 9.56 -17.06 4.50
CA GLY A 98 8.40 -17.29 3.64
C GLY A 98 7.19 -16.42 3.98
N GLN A 99 7.37 -15.38 4.79
CA GLN A 99 6.32 -14.44 5.18
C GLN A 99 6.76 -12.99 4.95
N VAL A 100 5.79 -12.14 4.62
CA VAL A 100 5.96 -10.70 4.49
C VAL A 100 4.86 -10.01 5.28
N LEU A 101 5.24 -9.07 6.15
CA LEU A 101 4.27 -8.23 6.86
C LEU A 101 3.78 -7.12 5.94
N PHE A 102 2.46 -6.93 5.88
CA PHE A 102 1.84 -5.79 5.23
C PHE A 102 1.22 -4.89 6.29
N ILE A 103 1.50 -3.59 6.23
CA ILE A 103 0.91 -2.56 7.07
C ILE A 103 0.31 -1.48 6.17
N ASP A 104 -0.98 -1.20 6.35
CA ASP A 104 -1.70 -0.14 5.66
C ASP A 104 -1.92 1.05 6.59
N ALA A 105 -1.08 2.07 6.43
CA ALA A 105 -1.16 3.32 7.18
C ALA A 105 -1.76 4.46 6.31
N ARG A 106 -2.35 4.16 5.15
CA ARG A 106 -2.79 5.19 4.18
C ARG A 106 -3.85 6.16 4.74
N GLN A 107 -4.61 5.72 5.74
CA GLN A 107 -5.65 6.52 6.39
C GLN A 107 -5.16 7.25 7.66
N MET A 108 -3.92 6.99 8.10
CA MET A 108 -3.32 7.64 9.26
C MET A 108 -2.88 9.07 8.95
N GLY A 109 -2.57 9.83 9.99
CA GLY A 109 -2.03 11.17 9.94
C GLY A 109 -3.09 12.25 10.12
N VAL A 110 -2.62 13.41 10.60
CA VAL A 110 -3.42 14.62 10.77
C VAL A 110 -2.98 15.68 9.78
N LEU A 111 -3.93 16.46 9.27
CA LEU A 111 -3.62 17.62 8.45
C LEU A 111 -3.10 18.73 9.36
N VAL A 112 -1.81 19.07 9.21
CA VAL A 112 -1.17 20.15 9.95
C VAL A 112 -1.28 21.49 9.22
N ASP A 113 -1.49 21.44 7.91
CA ASP A 113 -1.89 22.58 7.08
C ASP A 113 -2.86 22.12 5.97
N ARG A 114 -3.23 23.01 5.04
CA ARG A 114 -4.18 22.70 3.95
C ARG A 114 -3.70 21.59 3.00
N THR A 115 -2.40 21.31 3.00
CA THR A 115 -1.71 20.48 2.00
C THR A 115 -0.73 19.48 2.59
N ARG A 116 -0.43 19.52 3.89
CA ARG A 116 0.53 18.66 4.56
C ARG A 116 -0.15 17.84 5.64
N ARG A 117 0.21 16.57 5.63
CA ARG A 117 -0.16 15.60 6.63
C ARG A 117 1.08 15.21 7.42
N GLU A 118 0.92 14.98 8.71
CA GLU A 118 1.95 14.42 9.58
C GLU A 118 1.37 13.21 10.31
N LEU A 119 2.20 12.18 10.48
CA LEU A 119 1.86 11.06 11.35
C LEU A 119 2.10 11.51 12.80
N THR A 120 1.17 11.22 13.69
CA THR A 120 1.38 11.51 15.11
C THR A 120 2.37 10.52 15.72
N ASP A 121 2.97 10.89 16.86
CA ASP A 121 3.89 10.00 17.57
C ASP A 121 3.21 8.68 17.96
N GLU A 122 1.91 8.70 18.30
CA GLU A 122 1.13 7.51 18.58
C GLU A 122 0.95 6.62 17.35
N GLU A 123 0.74 7.20 16.16
CA GLU A 123 0.61 6.44 14.92
C GLU A 123 1.93 5.82 14.49
N ILE A 124 3.04 6.57 14.60
CA ILE A 124 4.39 6.05 14.35
C ILE A 124 4.68 4.90 15.32
N LYS A 125 4.39 5.10 16.61
CA LYS A 125 4.56 4.07 17.64
C LYS A 125 3.72 2.83 17.31
N ARG A 126 2.46 2.99 16.92
CA ARG A 126 1.59 1.88 16.54
C ARG A 126 2.16 1.06 15.37
N ILE A 127 2.68 1.72 14.33
CA ILE A 127 3.30 1.03 13.18
C ILE A 127 4.57 0.29 13.64
N ALA A 128 5.42 0.93 14.43
CA ALA A 128 6.67 0.35 14.93
C ALA A 128 6.40 -0.86 15.85
N ASP A 129 5.51 -0.70 16.83
CA ASP A 129 5.12 -1.77 17.76
C ASP A 129 4.55 -2.98 17.01
N THR A 130 3.74 -2.75 15.97
CA THR A 130 3.18 -3.83 15.13
C THR A 130 4.29 -4.63 14.45
N TYR A 131 5.30 -3.95 13.92
CA TYR A 131 6.44 -4.60 13.29
C TYR A 131 7.32 -5.34 14.30
N HIS A 132 7.58 -4.75 15.47
CA HIS A 132 8.36 -5.40 16.54
C HIS A 132 7.63 -6.64 17.11
N ALA A 133 6.32 -6.54 17.32
CA ALA A 133 5.47 -7.66 17.71
C ALA A 133 5.54 -8.79 16.67
N TRP A 134 5.39 -8.47 15.38
CA TRP A 134 5.46 -9.47 14.30
C TRP A 134 6.83 -10.15 14.20
N ARG A 135 7.92 -9.39 14.43
CA ARG A 135 9.30 -9.92 14.50
C ARG A 135 9.55 -10.77 15.74
N GLY A 136 8.69 -10.68 16.75
CA GLY A 136 8.84 -11.38 18.02
C GLY A 136 9.94 -10.79 18.89
N GLU A 137 10.04 -9.46 18.98
CA GLU A 137 10.99 -8.84 19.91
C GLU A 137 10.60 -9.15 21.38
N PRO A 138 11.56 -9.40 22.29
CA PRO A 138 11.26 -9.89 23.65
C PRO A 138 10.32 -9.00 24.48
N ASP A 139 10.39 -7.69 24.26
CA ASP A 139 9.58 -6.70 24.98
C ASP A 139 8.30 -6.30 24.21
N ALA A 140 8.04 -6.92 23.06
CA ALA A 140 6.88 -6.61 22.23
C ALA A 140 5.65 -7.45 22.63
N SER A 141 4.46 -6.91 22.39
CA SER A 141 3.22 -7.64 22.58
C SER A 141 3.07 -8.77 21.55
N GLU A 142 2.16 -9.70 21.82
CA GLU A 142 1.82 -10.75 20.86
C GLU A 142 1.25 -10.15 19.56
N TYR A 143 1.75 -10.63 18.42
CA TYR A 143 1.30 -10.21 17.10
C TYR A 143 -0.05 -10.81 16.73
N GLN A 144 -0.90 -10.00 16.10
CA GLN A 144 -2.20 -10.41 15.58
C GLN A 144 -2.45 -9.70 14.25
N ASP A 145 -3.05 -10.40 13.28
CA ASP A 145 -3.56 -9.75 12.07
C ASP A 145 -4.75 -8.85 12.42
N VAL A 146 -4.76 -7.63 11.89
CA VAL A 146 -5.82 -6.64 12.15
C VAL A 146 -6.43 -6.20 10.81
N PRO A 147 -7.70 -6.53 10.53
CA PRO A 147 -8.38 -6.13 9.30
C PRO A 147 -8.28 -4.62 9.04
N GLY A 148 -7.90 -4.26 7.81
CA GLY A 148 -7.69 -2.87 7.39
C GLY A 148 -6.39 -2.22 7.88
N PHE A 149 -5.59 -2.89 8.71
CA PHE A 149 -4.36 -2.32 9.25
C PHE A 149 -3.11 -3.16 8.99
N CYS A 150 -3.07 -4.43 9.41
CA CYS A 150 -1.89 -5.27 9.21
C CYS A 150 -2.23 -6.74 8.97
N LYS A 151 -1.39 -7.41 8.16
CA LYS A 151 -1.49 -8.84 7.91
C LYS A 151 -0.13 -9.44 7.57
N SER A 152 0.18 -10.59 8.17
CA SER A 152 1.34 -11.41 7.80
C SER A 152 0.95 -12.39 6.69
N ALA A 153 1.32 -12.09 5.44
CA ALA A 153 0.99 -12.97 4.30
C ALA A 153 2.14 -13.91 3.95
N THR A 154 1.78 -15.11 3.49
CA THR A 154 2.71 -16.12 2.98
C THR A 154 3.16 -15.81 1.55
N LEU A 155 4.31 -16.36 1.13
CA LEU A 155 4.74 -16.28 -0.27
C LEU A 155 3.70 -16.84 -1.24
N ASP A 156 2.95 -17.89 -0.87
CA ASP A 156 1.89 -18.45 -1.70
C ASP A 156 0.71 -17.49 -1.89
N GLU A 157 0.32 -16.75 -0.85
CA GLU A 157 -0.67 -15.67 -1.01
C GLU A 157 -0.16 -14.58 -1.94
N ILE A 158 1.12 -14.19 -1.82
CA ILE A 158 1.72 -13.16 -2.68
C ILE A 158 1.80 -13.61 -4.14
N ARG A 159 2.11 -14.89 -4.39
CA ARG A 159 2.09 -15.50 -5.73
C ARG A 159 0.69 -15.44 -6.36
N ARG A 160 -0.36 -15.70 -5.59
CA ARG A 160 -1.77 -15.58 -6.05
C ARG A 160 -2.19 -14.15 -6.38
N HIS A 161 -1.46 -13.16 -5.87
CA HIS A 161 -1.67 -11.74 -6.16
C HIS A 161 -0.66 -11.18 -7.18
N ASP A 162 -0.08 -12.04 -8.03
CA ASP A 162 0.85 -11.67 -9.10
C ASP A 162 2.05 -10.84 -8.59
N TYR A 163 2.52 -11.15 -7.37
CA TYR A 163 3.63 -10.44 -6.73
C TYR A 163 3.39 -8.94 -6.50
N VAL A 164 2.13 -8.49 -6.48
CA VAL A 164 1.78 -7.12 -6.12
C VAL A 164 1.85 -6.96 -4.61
N LEU A 165 2.69 -6.03 -4.14
CA LEU A 165 2.98 -5.85 -2.71
C LEU A 165 2.19 -4.72 -2.05
N THR A 166 1.06 -4.30 -2.63
CA THR A 166 0.23 -3.25 -2.04
C THR A 166 -0.49 -3.77 -0.78
N PRO A 167 -0.24 -3.23 0.43
CA PRO A 167 -0.82 -3.71 1.68
C PRO A 167 -2.34 -3.87 1.67
N GLY A 168 -3.07 -2.94 1.04
CA GLY A 168 -4.53 -3.00 0.91
C GLY A 168 -5.09 -4.26 0.25
N ARG A 169 -4.29 -5.04 -0.48
CA ARG A 169 -4.71 -6.35 -1.04
C ARG A 169 -4.72 -7.46 0.01
N TYR A 170 -3.93 -7.32 1.07
CA TYR A 170 -3.69 -8.35 2.08
C TYR A 170 -4.46 -8.08 3.36
N VAL A 171 -4.44 -6.82 3.83
CA VAL A 171 -5.06 -6.46 5.13
C VAL A 171 -6.59 -6.46 5.09
N GLY A 172 -7.20 -6.53 3.89
CA GLY A 172 -8.64 -6.44 3.72
C GLY A 172 -9.19 -5.03 3.97
N ALA A 173 -10.52 -4.91 4.00
CA ALA A 173 -11.15 -3.68 4.48
C ALA A 173 -11.20 -3.70 6.01
N ALA A 174 -11.02 -2.55 6.64
CA ALA A 174 -11.47 -2.38 8.02
C ALA A 174 -12.95 -2.75 8.08
N ALA A 175 -13.41 -3.33 9.19
CA ALA A 175 -14.84 -3.51 9.41
C ALA A 175 -15.51 -2.14 9.23
N GLN A 176 -16.28 -2.00 8.15
CA GLN A 176 -17.11 -0.82 7.98
C GLN A 176 -18.10 -0.86 9.14
N GLU A 177 -18.26 0.26 9.88
CA GLU A 177 -19.37 0.36 10.81
C GLU A 177 -20.63 -0.05 10.05
N ASP A 178 -21.24 -1.14 10.49
CA ASP A 178 -22.51 -1.59 9.95
C ASP A 178 -23.48 -0.43 10.16
N ASP A 179 -23.92 0.18 9.05
CA ASP A 179 -24.90 1.25 9.09
C ASP A 179 -26.29 0.72 9.49
N GLY A 180 -26.37 -0.59 9.80
CA GLY A 180 -27.57 -1.30 10.20
C GLY A 180 -28.50 -1.56 9.01
N GLU A 181 -28.07 -1.19 7.79
CA GLU A 181 -28.86 -1.34 6.57
C GLU A 181 -28.45 -2.64 5.86
N PRO A 182 -29.35 -3.63 5.75
CA PRO A 182 -29.06 -4.84 4.98
C PRO A 182 -28.64 -4.49 3.56
N PHE A 183 -27.64 -5.21 3.03
CA PHE A 183 -27.06 -4.95 1.70
C PHE A 183 -28.10 -4.77 0.60
N GLU A 184 -29.13 -5.62 0.57
CA GLU A 184 -30.21 -5.56 -0.42
C GLU A 184 -31.01 -4.25 -0.34
N VAL A 185 -31.28 -3.76 0.88
CA VAL A 185 -31.99 -2.49 1.11
C VAL A 185 -31.12 -1.32 0.64
N LYS A 186 -29.85 -1.33 1.01
CA LYS A 186 -28.86 -0.31 0.61
C LYS A 186 -28.69 -0.27 -0.90
N MET A 187 -28.56 -1.42 -1.54
CA MET A 187 -28.43 -1.52 -3.00
C MET A 187 -29.68 -1.05 -3.72
N ALA A 188 -30.88 -1.39 -3.24
CA ALA A 188 -32.13 -0.89 -3.80
C ALA A 188 -32.21 0.64 -3.70
N ARG A 189 -31.87 1.21 -2.53
CA ARG A 189 -31.84 2.66 -2.29
C ARG A 189 -30.84 3.38 -3.19
N LEU A 190 -29.60 2.89 -3.27
CA LEU A 190 -28.55 3.46 -4.11
C LEU A 190 -28.91 3.37 -5.60
N ALA A 191 -29.49 2.26 -6.06
CA ALA A 191 -29.96 2.12 -7.42
C ALA A 191 -31.11 3.10 -7.74
N ALA A 192 -32.05 3.32 -6.81
CA ALA A 192 -33.10 4.31 -6.96
C ALA A 192 -32.54 5.74 -7.01
N GLN A 193 -31.59 6.07 -6.14
CA GLN A 193 -30.90 7.36 -6.13
C GLN A 193 -30.15 7.61 -7.44
N TRP A 194 -29.42 6.60 -7.94
CA TRP A 194 -28.74 6.68 -9.23
C TRP A 194 -29.70 6.94 -10.39
N ARG A 195 -30.83 6.24 -10.45
CA ARG A 195 -31.86 6.49 -11.48
C ARG A 195 -32.40 7.92 -11.41
N LYS A 196 -32.66 8.43 -10.21
CA LYS A 196 -33.13 9.82 -10.01
C LYS A 196 -32.08 10.83 -10.49
N GLN A 197 -30.82 10.64 -10.10
CA GLN A 197 -29.72 11.52 -10.53
C GLN A 197 -29.51 11.48 -12.04
N ARG A 198 -29.67 10.31 -12.67
CA ARG A 198 -29.56 10.16 -14.12
C ARG A 198 -30.69 10.84 -14.87
N ALA A 199 -31.92 10.79 -14.35
CA ALA A 199 -33.05 11.53 -14.93
C ALA A 199 -32.86 13.04 -14.81
N GLU A 200 -32.35 13.52 -13.67
CA GLU A 200 -32.06 14.94 -13.48
C GLU A 200 -30.92 15.41 -14.40
N ALA A 201 -29.86 14.61 -14.54
CA ALA A 201 -28.77 14.89 -15.49
C ALA A 201 -29.31 15.04 -16.91
N ALA A 202 -30.14 14.10 -17.39
CA ALA A 202 -30.73 14.18 -18.73
C ALA A 202 -31.61 15.42 -18.93
N ARG A 203 -32.36 15.84 -17.88
CA ARG A 203 -33.16 17.07 -17.91
C ARG A 203 -32.27 18.30 -18.03
N LEU A 204 -31.19 18.35 -17.25
CA LEU A 204 -30.22 19.45 -17.27
C LEU A 204 -29.49 19.52 -18.60
N ASP A 205 -29.05 18.38 -19.14
CA ASP A 205 -28.42 18.29 -20.46
C ASP A 205 -29.35 18.83 -21.56
N ALA A 206 -30.63 18.46 -21.53
CA ALA A 206 -31.62 18.98 -22.47
C ALA A 206 -31.87 20.49 -22.31
N ALA A 207 -31.79 21.03 -21.09
CA ALA A 207 -31.89 22.46 -20.84
C ALA A 207 -30.65 23.21 -21.35
N ILE A 208 -29.46 22.64 -21.13
CA ILE A 208 -28.19 23.19 -21.63
C ILE A 208 -28.20 23.22 -23.17
N ALA A 209 -28.63 22.14 -23.82
CA ALA A 209 -28.72 22.08 -25.28
C ALA A 209 -29.63 23.18 -25.84
N ARG A 210 -30.84 23.35 -25.29
CA ARG A 210 -31.75 24.43 -25.69
C ARG A 210 -31.13 25.82 -25.51
N ASN A 211 -30.48 26.06 -24.37
CA ASN A 211 -29.85 27.35 -24.11
C ASN A 211 -28.69 27.62 -25.08
N LEU A 212 -27.93 26.58 -25.47
CA LEU A 212 -26.85 26.72 -26.45
C LEU A 212 -27.39 26.98 -27.87
N GLU A 213 -28.51 26.35 -28.25
CA GLU A 213 -29.23 26.67 -29.48
C GLU A 213 -29.68 28.14 -29.52
N GLU A 214 -30.31 28.63 -28.44
CA GLU A 214 -30.74 30.04 -28.32
C GLU A 214 -29.58 31.03 -28.41
N LEU A 215 -28.40 30.66 -27.92
CA LEU A 215 -27.19 31.47 -27.97
C LEU A 215 -26.40 31.35 -29.29
N GLY A 216 -26.86 30.53 -30.25
CA GLY A 216 -26.24 30.35 -31.56
C GLY A 216 -25.03 29.40 -31.56
N TYR A 217 -24.86 28.58 -30.53
CA TYR A 217 -23.77 27.59 -30.39
C TYR A 217 -24.27 26.14 -30.36
N GLY A 218 -25.56 25.89 -30.66
CA GLY A 218 -26.11 24.55 -30.82
C GLY A 218 -25.63 23.92 -32.13
N GLY A 219 -24.66 23.01 -32.04
CA GLY A 219 -24.21 22.17 -33.15
C GLY A 219 -24.99 20.88 -33.28
#